data_AF-A0A813K178-F1
#
_entry.id   AF-A0A813K178-F1
#
_cell.length_a   1.000
_cell.length_b   1.000
_cell.length_c   1.000
_cell.angle_alpha   90.00
_cell.angle_beta   90.00
_cell.angle_gamma   90.00
#
_symmetry.space_group_name_H-M   'P 1'
#
loop_
_entity.id
_entity.type
_entity.pdbx_description
1 polymer ?
#
loop_
_entity_poly.entity_id
_entity_poly.type
_entity_poly.pdbx_seq_one_letter_code
_entity_poly.pdbx_strand_id
1 'polypeptide(L)'
;YTSGAVPVQMVAWTHDEGMCLELQPGKGIMVREGSMLGADIDESCKFVPEASVGDFLLSPPVKGACYVSCFTPEKDGMVAKVSIYHLSDPSKRVMELVLPAKIKDCSMLWNADGTALLASVSSDVDETGESYFGSTYLYWLKPEGNTKTQICGARDGQVQ
;
A
#
# COMPACT_ATOMS: atom_id res chain seq x y z
N TYR A 1 -24.52 11.51 13.13
CA TYR A 1 -23.93 10.54 12.19
C TYR A 1 -22.78 11.20 11.45
N THR A 2 -21.61 11.27 12.08
CA THR A 2 -20.37 11.62 11.38
C THR A 2 -19.98 10.40 10.57
N SER A 3 -20.10 10.50 9.24
CA SER A 3 -19.52 9.52 8.33
C SER A 3 -18.06 9.34 8.72
N GLY A 4 -17.72 8.18 9.29
CA GLY A 4 -16.38 7.84 9.76
C GLY A 4 -15.46 7.53 8.59
N ALA A 5 -15.35 8.46 7.64
CA ALA A 5 -14.37 8.35 6.58
C ALA A 5 -13.00 8.53 7.23
N VAL A 6 -12.22 7.43 7.29
CA VAL A 6 -10.80 7.50 7.63
C VAL A 6 -10.17 8.45 6.60
N PRO A 7 -9.45 9.50 7.03
CA PRO A 7 -8.85 10.44 6.10
C PRO A 7 -7.82 9.69 5.26
N VAL A 8 -8.09 9.54 3.95
CA VAL A 8 -7.10 9.03 3.00
C VAL A 8 -5.95 10.03 2.97
N GLN A 9 -4.73 9.55 3.16
CA GLN A 9 -3.57 10.39 3.03
C GLN A 9 -3.49 10.87 1.58
N MET A 10 -3.69 12.17 1.35
CA MET A 10 -3.61 12.76 0.01
C MET A 10 -2.19 13.18 -0.34
N VAL A 11 -1.43 13.62 0.67
CA VAL A 11 -0.06 14.11 0.51
C VAL A 11 0.81 13.50 1.60
N ALA A 12 2.01 13.08 1.25
CA ALA A 12 3.01 12.57 2.18
C ALA A 12 4.39 13.10 1.80
N TRP A 13 5.16 13.48 2.81
CA TRP A 13 6.56 13.87 2.63
C TRP A 13 7.47 12.74 3.06
N THR A 14 8.56 12.55 2.33
CA THR A 14 9.67 11.76 2.84
C THR A 14 10.22 12.43 4.09
N HIS A 15 10.77 11.64 5.01
CA HIS A 15 11.27 12.17 6.29
C HIS A 15 12.41 13.20 6.12
N ASP A 16 13.17 13.12 5.04
CA ASP A 16 14.21 14.09 4.69
C ASP A 16 13.67 15.33 3.94
N GLU A 17 12.35 15.42 3.75
CA GLU A 17 11.64 16.46 2.98
C GLU A 17 12.11 16.60 1.53
N GLY A 18 12.93 15.66 1.05
CA GLY A 18 13.50 15.67 -0.29
C GLY A 18 12.46 15.37 -1.37
N MET A 19 11.38 14.66 -1.03
CA MET A 19 10.30 14.32 -1.96
C MET A 19 8.92 14.47 -1.34
N CYS A 20 7.97 14.90 -2.16
CA CYS A 20 6.55 14.98 -1.84
C CYS A 20 5.80 14.01 -2.75
N LEU A 21 4.98 13.16 -2.13
CA LEU A 21 4.07 12.26 -2.81
C LEU A 21 2.66 12.79 -2.69
N GLU A 22 1.96 12.88 -3.82
CA GLU A 22 0.59 13.35 -3.91
C GLU A 22 -0.26 12.30 -4.63
N LEU A 23 -1.27 11.78 -3.94
CA LEU A 23 -2.26 10.91 -4.53
C LEU A 23 -3.15 11.74 -5.47
N GLN A 24 -3.15 11.35 -6.75
CA GLN A 24 -4.04 11.87 -7.78
C GLN A 24 -5.10 10.82 -8.12
N PRO A 25 -6.32 10.93 -7.57
CA PRO A 25 -7.38 9.95 -7.78
C PRO A 25 -7.62 9.68 -9.26
N GLY A 26 -7.67 8.40 -9.66
CA GLY A 26 -7.87 7.98 -11.04
C GLY A 26 -6.61 8.00 -11.90
N LYS A 27 -5.49 8.53 -11.41
CA LYS A 27 -4.20 8.49 -12.11
C LYS A 27 -3.19 7.62 -11.38
N GLY A 28 -3.00 7.84 -10.07
CA GLY A 28 -1.91 7.23 -9.29
C GLY A 28 -1.24 8.23 -8.36
N ILE A 29 0.04 8.00 -8.05
CA ILE A 29 0.77 8.85 -7.10
C ILE A 29 1.85 9.64 -7.83
N MET A 30 1.75 10.96 -7.75
CA MET A 30 2.74 11.91 -8.24
C MET A 30 3.88 12.01 -7.24
N VAL A 31 5.13 11.91 -7.70
CA VAL A 31 6.33 12.09 -6.88
C VAL A 31 7.06 13.34 -7.36
N ARG A 32 7.18 14.33 -6.48
CA ARG A 32 7.81 15.63 -6.73
C ARG A 32 9.06 15.77 -5.88
N GLU A 33 10.09 16.44 -6.40
CA GLU A 33 11.26 16.80 -5.60
C GLU A 33 10.97 18.07 -4.78
N GLY A 34 11.33 18.06 -3.50
CA GLY A 34 11.04 19.16 -2.57
C GLY A 34 11.74 20.47 -2.93
N SER A 35 12.91 20.39 -3.59
CA SER A 35 13.67 21.54 -4.09
C SER A 35 12.96 22.32 -5.20
N MET A 36 11.92 21.73 -5.82
CA MET A 36 11.24 22.29 -6.99
C MET A 36 9.80 22.75 -6.71
N LEU A 37 9.44 22.97 -5.45
CA LEU A 37 8.18 23.64 -5.08
C LEU A 37 8.17 25.09 -5.62
N GLY A 38 7.90 25.28 -6.91
CA GLY A 38 7.84 26.58 -7.59
C GLY A 38 8.38 26.63 -9.03
N ALA A 39 9.06 25.57 -9.51
CA ALA A 39 9.46 25.46 -10.92
C ALA A 39 8.32 24.89 -11.77
N ASP A 40 8.36 25.12 -13.09
CA ASP A 40 7.36 24.59 -14.03
C ASP A 40 7.17 23.08 -13.82
N ILE A 41 5.91 22.72 -13.57
CA ILE A 41 5.49 21.57 -12.77
C ILE A 41 5.75 20.22 -13.49
N ASP A 42 6.10 20.24 -14.78
CA ASP A 42 5.92 19.10 -15.68
C ASP A 42 7.20 18.32 -16.01
N GLU A 43 8.38 18.91 -15.90
CA GLU A 43 9.59 18.30 -16.50
C GLU A 43 10.34 17.30 -15.61
N SER A 44 10.05 17.23 -14.30
CA SER A 44 10.78 16.34 -13.36
C SER A 44 9.88 15.48 -12.46
N CYS A 45 8.57 15.48 -12.70
CA CYS A 45 7.64 14.66 -11.93
C CYS A 45 7.78 13.17 -12.30
N LYS A 46 7.98 12.33 -11.29
CA LYS A 46 7.90 10.87 -11.47
C LYS A 46 6.54 10.37 -11.01
N PHE A 47 6.17 9.18 -11.44
CA PHE A 47 4.80 8.70 -11.25
C PHE A 47 4.73 7.22 -10.87
N VAL A 48 3.88 6.90 -9.88
CA VAL A 48 3.46 5.54 -9.54
C VAL A 48 2.16 5.23 -10.29
N PRO A 49 2.15 4.31 -11.26
CA PRO A 49 1.01 4.07 -12.15
C PRO A 49 -0.05 3.14 -11.53
N GLU A 50 -0.62 3.54 -10.38
CA GLU A 50 -1.72 2.82 -9.71
C GLU A 50 -2.99 3.68 -9.69
N ALA A 51 -3.81 3.62 -10.75
CA ALA A 51 -4.96 4.53 -10.90
C ALA A 51 -6.00 4.46 -9.77
N SER A 52 -6.11 3.32 -9.10
CA SER A 52 -7.14 3.04 -8.09
C SER A 52 -6.57 2.89 -6.69
N VAL A 53 -5.45 3.54 -6.35
CA VAL A 53 -4.94 3.55 -4.97
C VAL A 53 -6.03 4.07 -4.02
N GLY A 54 -6.35 3.27 -3.02
CA GLY A 54 -7.24 3.65 -1.91
C GLY A 54 -6.46 4.25 -0.74
N ASP A 55 -5.26 3.76 -0.47
CA ASP A 55 -4.37 4.29 0.56
C ASP A 55 -2.90 4.03 0.22
N PHE A 56 -1.99 4.87 0.71
CA PHE A 56 -0.56 4.69 0.51
C PHE A 56 0.25 5.10 1.74
N LEU A 57 1.40 4.46 1.93
CA LEU A 57 2.32 4.75 3.02
C LEU A 57 3.76 4.78 2.55
N LEU A 58 4.51 5.73 3.08
CA LEU A 58 5.96 5.83 2.87
C LEU A 58 6.70 4.97 3.89
N SER A 59 7.75 4.30 3.44
CA SER A 59 8.71 3.69 4.35
C SER A 59 9.52 4.78 5.05
N PRO A 60 9.90 4.60 6.32
CA PRO A 60 11.02 5.33 6.91
C PRO A 60 12.25 5.24 6.00
N PRO A 61 13.09 6.29 5.93
CA PRO A 61 14.27 6.26 5.09
C PRO A 61 15.32 5.31 5.66
N VAL A 62 15.82 4.42 4.82
CA VAL A 62 17.10 3.73 5.03
C VAL A 62 18.14 4.44 4.21
N LYS A 63 19.41 4.38 4.63
CA LYS A 63 20.54 4.83 3.80
C LYS A 63 20.41 4.30 2.36
N GLY A 64 19.99 5.17 1.45
CA GLY A 64 19.89 4.90 0.02
C GLY A 64 18.61 4.23 -0.49
N ALA A 65 17.65 3.88 0.38
CA ALA A 65 16.39 3.24 -0.05
C ALA A 65 15.17 3.86 0.64
N CYS A 66 14.19 4.24 -0.18
CA CYS A 66 12.87 4.69 0.27
C CYS A 66 11.81 4.11 -0.66
N TYR A 67 10.76 3.58 -0.05
CA TYR A 67 9.69 2.87 -0.73
C TYR A 67 8.35 3.55 -0.46
N VAL A 68 7.42 3.35 -1.39
CA VAL A 68 6.00 3.64 -1.18
C VAL A 68 5.21 2.34 -1.35
N SER A 69 4.39 2.02 -0.35
CA SER A 69 3.39 0.96 -0.41
C SER A 69 2.03 1.54 -0.78
N CYS A 70 1.32 0.90 -1.69
CA CYS A 70 0.01 1.29 -2.19
C CYS A 70 -0.97 0.15 -1.96
N PHE A 71 -2.08 0.43 -1.29
CA PHE A 71 -3.23 -0.46 -1.22
C PHE A 71 -4.24 -0.09 -2.31
N THR A 72 -4.58 -1.04 -3.16
CA THR A 72 -5.61 -0.92 -4.19
C THR A 72 -6.77 -1.80 -3.76
N PRO A 73 -7.93 -1.23 -3.38
CA PRO A 73 -9.11 -2.00 -3.00
C PRO A 73 -9.72 -2.72 -4.20
N GLU A 74 -10.67 -3.61 -3.93
CA GLU A 74 -11.42 -4.31 -4.98
C GLU A 74 -12.18 -3.33 -5.85
N LYS A 75 -12.03 -3.48 -7.16
CA LYS A 75 -12.69 -2.61 -8.13
C LYS A 75 -12.79 -3.29 -9.49
N ASP A 76 -13.90 -3.13 -10.18
CA ASP A 76 -14.12 -3.58 -11.56
C ASP A 76 -13.78 -5.08 -11.78
N GLY A 77 -14.12 -5.92 -10.81
CA GLY A 77 -13.86 -7.37 -10.85
C GLY A 77 -12.42 -7.78 -10.53
N MET A 78 -11.55 -6.83 -10.19
CA MET A 78 -10.20 -7.10 -9.67
C MET A 78 -10.23 -7.23 -8.15
N VAL A 79 -9.48 -8.23 -7.65
CA VAL A 79 -9.24 -8.41 -6.21
C VAL A 79 -8.31 -7.33 -5.66
N ALA A 80 -8.34 -7.13 -4.35
CA ALA A 80 -7.51 -6.15 -3.69
C ALA A 80 -6.03 -6.55 -3.76
N LYS A 81 -5.14 -5.57 -3.71
CA LYS A 81 -3.70 -5.81 -3.72
C LYS A 81 -2.92 -4.76 -2.96
N VAL A 82 -1.75 -5.17 -2.48
CA VAL A 82 -0.72 -4.27 -1.93
C VAL A 82 0.48 -4.27 -2.87
N SER A 83 0.95 -3.09 -3.23
CA SER A 83 2.01 -2.89 -4.21
C SER A 83 3.10 -2.02 -3.64
N ILE A 84 4.37 -2.33 -3.91
CA ILE A 84 5.50 -1.56 -3.40
C ILE A 84 6.36 -1.08 -4.55
N TYR A 85 6.72 0.20 -4.51
CA TYR A 85 7.55 0.90 -5.48
C TYR A 85 8.76 1.52 -4.80
N HIS A 86 9.90 1.56 -5.50
CA HIS A 86 11.08 2.27 -5.02
C HIS A 86 11.05 3.71 -5.55
N LEU A 87 11.28 4.72 -4.70
CA LEU A 87 11.15 6.13 -5.10
C LEU A 87 12.21 6.59 -6.12
N SER A 88 13.33 5.87 -6.26
CA SER A 88 14.30 6.17 -7.33
C SER A 88 13.72 5.92 -8.74
N ASP A 89 12.85 4.91 -8.89
CA ASP A 89 12.15 4.55 -10.13
C ASP A 89 10.70 4.12 -9.82
N PRO A 90 9.81 5.08 -9.50
CA PRO A 90 8.43 4.79 -9.08
C PRO A 90 7.56 4.29 -10.23
N SER A 91 8.06 4.32 -11.47
CA SER A 91 7.37 3.76 -12.64
C SER A 91 7.33 2.23 -12.60
N LYS A 92 8.24 1.59 -11.86
CA LYS A 92 8.37 0.14 -11.78
C LYS A 92 7.99 -0.38 -10.41
N ARG A 93 7.06 -1.33 -10.41
CA ARG A 93 6.69 -2.08 -9.22
C ARG A 93 7.84 -2.99 -8.81
N VAL A 94 8.26 -2.88 -7.55
CA VAL A 94 9.26 -3.77 -6.95
C VAL A 94 8.60 -5.07 -6.48
N MET A 95 7.40 -4.96 -5.93
CA MET A 95 6.70 -6.08 -5.33
C MET A 95 5.17 -5.92 -5.41
N GLU A 96 4.46 -7.03 -5.54
CA GLU A 96 2.99 -7.09 -5.52
C GLU A 96 2.52 -8.24 -4.62
N LEU A 97 1.57 -7.97 -3.73
CA LEU A 97 0.83 -8.97 -3.00
C LEU A 97 -0.63 -8.89 -3.43
N VAL A 98 -1.09 -9.92 -4.14
CA VAL A 98 -2.52 -10.08 -4.46
C VAL A 98 -3.21 -10.67 -3.24
N LEU A 99 -4.31 -10.04 -2.81
CA LEU A 99 -5.06 -10.45 -1.64
C LEU A 99 -6.20 -11.41 -2.02
N PRO A 100 -6.74 -12.18 -1.06
CA PRO A 100 -7.99 -12.91 -1.22
C PRO A 100 -9.14 -12.00 -1.68
N ALA A 101 -10.23 -12.57 -2.18
CA ALA A 101 -11.43 -11.81 -2.53
C ALA A 101 -12.20 -11.35 -1.27
N LYS A 102 -13.08 -10.37 -1.44
CA LYS A 102 -13.94 -9.77 -0.41
C LYS A 102 -13.17 -9.17 0.76
N ILE A 103 -12.04 -8.51 0.45
CA ILE A 103 -11.33 -7.73 1.47
C ILE A 103 -12.16 -6.53 1.88
N LYS A 104 -12.38 -6.41 3.19
CA LYS A 104 -13.06 -5.28 3.81
C LYS A 104 -12.07 -4.17 4.16
N ASP A 105 -10.94 -4.55 4.76
CA ASP A 105 -9.96 -3.58 5.26
C ASP A 105 -8.54 -4.13 5.12
N CYS A 106 -7.59 -3.22 4.90
CA CYS A 106 -6.16 -3.49 4.83
C CYS A 106 -5.39 -2.38 5.57
N SER A 107 -4.72 -2.76 6.65
CA SER A 107 -3.79 -1.89 7.37
C SER A 107 -2.36 -2.26 6.98
N MET A 108 -1.59 -1.24 6.59
CA MET A 108 -0.18 -1.37 6.22
C MET A 108 0.69 -0.72 7.29
N LEU A 109 1.82 -1.36 7.63
CA LEU A 109 2.78 -0.83 8.60
C LEU A 109 4.20 -1.16 8.19
N TRP A 110 5.03 -0.13 7.97
CA TRP A 110 6.46 -0.31 7.77
C TRP A 110 7.17 -0.56 9.11
N ASN A 111 8.18 -1.42 9.11
CA ASN A 111 9.08 -1.51 10.26
C ASN A 111 9.87 -0.20 10.44
N ALA A 112 10.46 0.00 11.62
CA ALA A 112 11.19 1.22 11.95
C ALA A 112 12.32 1.51 10.95
N ASP A 113 12.97 0.46 10.45
CA ASP A 113 14.00 0.55 9.43
C ASP A 113 13.45 0.62 8.01
N GLY A 114 12.15 0.71 7.73
CA GLY A 114 11.61 0.81 6.36
C GLY A 114 12.01 -0.28 5.35
N THR A 115 12.58 -1.40 5.81
CA THR A 115 13.05 -2.52 4.97
C THR A 115 11.98 -3.58 4.73
N ALA A 116 10.90 -3.56 5.51
CA ALA A 116 9.82 -4.51 5.39
C ALA A 116 8.48 -3.92 5.80
N LEU A 117 7.44 -4.41 5.15
CA LEU A 117 6.04 -4.01 5.35
C LEU A 117 5.26 -5.18 5.92
N LEU A 118 4.52 -4.91 6.99
CA LEU A 118 3.47 -5.77 7.51
C LEU A 118 2.13 -5.32 6.93
N ALA A 119 1.38 -6.24 6.33
CA ALA A 119 0.03 -5.98 5.85
C ALA A 119 -0.97 -6.87 6.62
N SER A 120 -1.83 -6.24 7.41
CA SER A 120 -2.93 -6.89 8.12
C SER A 120 -4.22 -6.69 7.33
N VAL A 121 -4.87 -7.78 6.98
CA VAL A 121 -5.99 -7.78 6.04
C VAL A 121 -7.16 -8.51 6.68
N SER A 122 -8.36 -7.93 6.58
CA SER A 122 -9.59 -8.56 7.04
C SER A 122 -10.59 -8.69 5.89
N SER A 123 -11.21 -9.85 5.77
CA SER A 123 -12.29 -10.11 4.81
C SER A 123 -13.65 -10.04 5.47
N ASP A 124 -14.69 -9.78 4.68
CA ASP A 124 -16.07 -9.97 5.13
C ASP A 124 -16.47 -11.46 5.10
N VAL A 125 -17.65 -11.76 5.64
CA VAL A 125 -18.23 -13.11 5.70
C VAL A 125 -18.50 -13.62 4.28
N ASP A 126 -18.06 -14.85 4.00
CA ASP A 126 -18.42 -15.53 2.76
C ASP A 126 -19.90 -15.94 2.78
N GLU A 127 -20.62 -15.61 1.70
CA GLU A 127 -22.03 -15.96 1.48
C GLU A 127 -22.33 -17.48 1.53
N THR A 128 -21.29 -18.32 1.59
CA THR A 128 -21.40 -19.78 1.67
C THR A 128 -21.81 -20.28 3.07
N GLY A 129 -21.76 -19.44 4.10
CA GLY A 129 -22.21 -19.79 5.45
C GLY A 129 -21.32 -20.77 6.22
N GLU A 130 -20.14 -21.13 5.69
CA GLU A 130 -19.19 -22.03 6.34
C GLU A 130 -18.29 -21.32 7.36
N SER A 131 -18.27 -19.99 7.38
CA SER A 131 -17.49 -19.19 8.34
C SER A 131 -18.28 -17.95 8.75
N TYR A 132 -18.85 -17.97 9.96
CA TYR A 132 -19.65 -16.87 10.53
C TYR A 132 -18.83 -15.64 10.94
N PHE A 133 -17.52 -15.75 10.90
CA PHE A 133 -16.56 -14.71 11.23
C PHE A 133 -15.66 -14.54 10.01
N GLY A 134 -15.55 -13.31 9.48
CA GLY A 134 -14.63 -13.01 8.40
C GLY A 134 -13.20 -13.46 8.71
N SER A 135 -12.34 -13.57 7.70
CA SER A 135 -10.98 -14.07 7.87
C SER A 135 -10.00 -12.93 8.09
N THR A 136 -9.03 -13.14 8.98
CA THR A 136 -7.88 -12.24 9.13
C THR A 136 -6.65 -12.88 8.52
N TYR A 137 -5.89 -12.10 7.76
CA TYR A 137 -4.65 -12.49 7.14
C TYR A 137 -3.55 -11.53 7.57
N LEU A 138 -2.35 -12.07 7.76
CA LEU A 138 -1.17 -11.28 8.09
C LEU A 138 -0.06 -11.64 7.12
N TYR A 139 0.46 -10.63 6.42
CA TYR A 139 1.52 -10.79 5.45
C TYR A 139 2.75 -9.97 5.84
N TRP A 140 3.92 -10.56 5.65
CA TRP A 140 5.20 -9.90 5.74
C TRP A 140 5.82 -9.79 4.36
N LEU A 141 6.17 -8.57 3.98
CA LEU A 141 6.66 -8.21 2.67
C LEU A 141 8.02 -7.55 2.79
N LYS A 142 9.04 -8.13 2.15
CA LYS A 142 10.38 -7.56 2.09
C LYS A 142 10.71 -7.20 0.63
N PRO A 143 10.73 -5.90 0.27
CA PRO A 143 11.00 -5.47 -1.11
C PRO A 143 12.38 -5.91 -1.59
N GLU A 144 13.38 -5.79 -0.72
CA GLU A 144 14.70 -6.34 -0.98
C GLU A 144 14.64 -7.87 -1.04
N GLY A 145 15.03 -8.42 -2.19
CA GLY A 145 14.93 -9.86 -2.44
C GLY A 145 13.51 -10.36 -2.74
N ASN A 146 12.53 -9.47 -2.89
CA ASN A 146 11.16 -9.77 -3.34
C ASN A 146 10.51 -10.94 -2.58
N THR A 147 10.67 -10.95 -1.26
CA THR A 147 10.18 -12.03 -0.39
C THR A 147 8.82 -11.68 0.20
N LYS A 148 7.87 -12.61 0.08
CA LYS A 148 6.50 -12.45 0.58
C LYS A 148 6.15 -13.68 1.41
N THR A 149 5.69 -13.47 2.63
CA THR A 149 5.35 -14.56 3.55
C THR A 149 4.00 -14.28 4.17
N GLN A 150 3.10 -15.25 4.07
CA GLN A 150 1.87 -15.26 4.86
C GLN A 150 2.20 -15.81 6.24
N ILE A 151 2.05 -14.99 7.27
CA ILE A 151 2.28 -15.37 8.67
C ILE A 151 1.02 -16.03 9.24
N CYS A 152 -0.15 -15.48 8.94
CA CYS A 152 -1.44 -16.01 9.38
C CYS A 152 -2.44 -16.00 8.23
N GLY A 153 -3.32 -16.99 8.19
CA GLY A 153 -4.45 -17.06 7.27
C GLY A 153 -5.70 -17.67 7.88
N ALA A 154 -6.75 -17.73 7.06
CA ALA A 154 -8.07 -18.25 7.44
C ALA A 154 -8.05 -19.64 8.10
N ARG A 155 -7.08 -20.50 7.73
CA ARG A 155 -6.98 -21.87 8.25
C ARG A 155 -6.28 -21.98 9.60
N ASP A 156 -5.51 -20.96 10.00
CA ASP A 156 -4.70 -21.01 11.21
C ASP A 156 -5.50 -20.75 12.50
N GLY A 157 -6.76 -20.32 12.36
CA GLY A 157 -7.69 -20.08 13.47
C GLY A 157 -8.76 -21.15 13.68
N GLN A 158 -8.80 -22.21 12.85
CA GLN A 158 -9.71 -23.33 13.08
C GLN A 158 -9.18 -24.19 14.22
N VAL A 159 -9.78 -24.06 15.41
CA VAL A 159 -9.63 -25.05 16.48
C VAL A 159 -10.13 -26.39 15.95
N GLN A 160 -9.21 -27.35 15.86
CA GLN A 160 -9.47 -28.73 15.44
C GLN A 160 -10.19 -29.54 16.53
#